data_AF-A0A935AAX3-F1
#
_entry.id   AF-A0A935AAX3-F1
#
_cell.length_a   1.000
_cell.length_b   1.000
_cell.length_c   1.000
_cell.angle_alpha   90.00
_cell.angle_beta   90.00
_cell.angle_gamma   90.00
#
_symmetry.space_group_name_H-M   'P 1'
#
loop_
_entity.id
_entity.type
_entity.pdbx_description
1 polymer ?
#
loop_
_entity_poly.entity_id
_entity_poly.type
_entity_poly.pdbx_seq_one_letter_code
_entity_poly.pdbx_strand_id
1 'polypeptide(L)'
;MSFKIGLSTPIIPESPGVEVPGYKEFGLLEYADALLEVAPDSDIHILVSRDPVNIFYNSPSLFNFITRYYLAGGNQAYWDVVRYYTPGGITSSPPGLHAKSFLIDNEFLVIGSQNFDHSAFGNNSDDLDLAEYSIGIEDGSIVSSVNSYLNSAWNNSGKLWVINKTESPMDILPLVGIGDVVFFEPGTYKISSTLNIHESITLVGSGATILPEENFSNQSALKLASPSLQTSSAPLLRITGDNVSLIGLTLQDSSGYAIEVEGGVENVNISRIIFENNALGGVYVSDNTSYTIENNTFVGDDYGITISTNANSTGVIRNNIFAGQNIAPIHIASANDGTVEYAYNLFYDCNGGDCSPSNWKIGNLGANSNEHDNLFDLNPLFANPANGDYRLSSGSPAIDAGDSNHIA
;
A
#
# COMPACT_ATOMS: atom_id res chain seq x y z
N MET A 1 6.38 -15.28 -32.76
CA MET A 1 5.92 -15.50 -34.15
C MET A 1 5.63 -14.10 -34.69
N SER A 2 6.52 -13.55 -35.53
CA SER A 2 6.43 -12.16 -36.01
C SER A 2 5.30 -12.03 -37.03
N PHE A 3 4.31 -11.18 -36.75
CA PHE A 3 3.32 -10.74 -37.73
C PHE A 3 3.78 -9.38 -38.28
N LYS A 4 4.35 -9.38 -39.49
CA LYS A 4 4.40 -8.16 -40.31
C LYS A 4 3.00 -7.93 -40.88
N ILE A 5 2.27 -6.96 -40.33
CA ILE A 5 1.03 -6.48 -40.94
C ILE A 5 1.43 -5.58 -42.11
N GLY A 6 1.45 -6.15 -43.32
CA GLY A 6 1.39 -5.35 -44.53
C GLY A 6 -0.04 -4.82 -44.68
N LEU A 7 -0.29 -3.56 -44.32
CA LEU A 7 -1.56 -2.90 -44.58
C LEU A 7 -1.67 -2.61 -46.09
N SER A 8 -2.28 -3.53 -46.84
CA SER A 8 -3.09 -3.09 -47.96
C SER A 8 -4.40 -2.55 -47.40
N THR A 9 -4.74 -1.30 -47.72
CA THR A 9 -6.04 -0.67 -47.41
C THR A 9 -7.20 -1.66 -47.60
N PRO A 10 -8.10 -1.84 -46.62
CA PRO A 10 -9.27 -2.68 -46.80
C PRO A 10 -10.18 -2.09 -47.88
N ILE A 11 -10.45 -2.86 -48.94
CA ILE A 11 -11.61 -2.60 -49.80
C ILE A 11 -12.82 -3.14 -49.05
N ILE A 12 -13.63 -2.23 -48.50
CA ILE A 12 -14.91 -2.56 -47.88
C ILE A 12 -15.95 -2.68 -49.00
N PRO A 13 -16.62 -3.83 -49.19
CA PRO A 13 -17.76 -3.91 -50.10
C PRO A 13 -18.91 -3.12 -49.49
N GLU A 14 -19.41 -2.14 -50.23
CA GLU A 14 -20.61 -1.38 -49.87
C GLU A 14 -21.81 -2.32 -49.66
N SER A 15 -22.39 -2.28 -48.46
CA SER A 15 -23.78 -2.67 -48.24
C SER A 15 -24.57 -1.43 -47.85
N PRO A 16 -25.64 -1.07 -48.58
CA PRO A 16 -26.45 0.09 -48.23
C PRO A 16 -27.41 -0.26 -47.10
N GLY A 17 -27.45 0.56 -46.05
CA GLY A 17 -28.69 0.76 -45.29
C GLY A 17 -28.73 0.55 -43.78
N VAL A 18 -27.63 0.64 -43.03
CA VAL A 18 -27.71 0.85 -41.57
C VAL A 18 -26.66 1.88 -41.14
N GLU A 19 -27.11 3.10 -40.84
CA GLU A 19 -26.32 4.05 -40.06
C GLU A 19 -26.35 3.61 -38.59
N VAL A 20 -25.19 3.24 -38.06
CA VAL A 20 -24.95 3.24 -36.61
C VAL A 20 -24.12 4.49 -36.31
N PRO A 21 -24.68 5.54 -35.67
CA PRO A 21 -23.85 6.57 -35.07
C PRO A 21 -23.38 6.01 -33.71
N GLY A 22 -22.11 5.65 -33.61
CA GLY A 22 -21.56 5.02 -32.40
C GLY A 22 -20.11 5.43 -32.16
N TYR A 23 -19.82 5.75 -30.90
CA TYR A 23 -18.52 6.15 -30.35
C TYR A 23 -17.35 5.37 -30.99
N LYS A 24 -16.36 6.08 -31.53
CA LYS A 24 -15.24 5.45 -32.22
C LYS A 24 -14.21 4.92 -31.19
N GLU A 25 -14.31 3.63 -30.88
CA GLU A 25 -13.24 2.82 -30.24
C GLU A 25 -11.89 2.91 -30.98
N PHE A 26 -11.86 3.51 -32.18
CA PHE A 26 -10.67 3.78 -32.96
C PHE A 26 -9.64 4.66 -32.27
N GLY A 27 -9.98 5.46 -31.25
CA GLY A 27 -9.03 6.40 -30.65
C GLY A 27 -7.74 5.75 -30.14
N LEU A 28 -7.81 4.53 -29.60
CA LEU A 28 -6.63 3.81 -29.11
C LEU A 28 -5.85 3.14 -30.26
N LEU A 29 -6.53 2.58 -31.26
CA LEU A 29 -5.88 2.04 -32.45
C LEU A 29 -5.23 3.15 -33.30
N GLU A 30 -5.89 4.29 -33.43
CA GLU A 30 -5.35 5.52 -34.01
C GLU A 30 -4.14 6.02 -33.21
N TYR A 31 -4.15 5.85 -31.87
CA TYR A 31 -2.99 6.15 -31.02
C TYR A 31 -1.84 5.16 -31.21
N ALA A 32 -2.12 3.85 -31.34
CA ALA A 32 -1.12 2.85 -31.68
C ALA A 32 -0.51 3.11 -33.06
N ASP A 33 -1.34 3.43 -34.06
CA ASP A 33 -0.89 3.80 -35.39
C ASP A 33 -0.02 5.06 -35.35
N ALA A 34 -0.44 6.11 -34.63
CA ALA A 34 0.36 7.32 -34.44
C ALA A 34 1.70 7.05 -33.70
N LEU A 35 1.71 6.11 -32.75
CA LEU A 35 2.95 5.67 -32.08
C LEU A 35 3.88 4.94 -33.05
N LEU A 36 3.36 4.05 -33.89
CA LEU A 36 4.14 3.36 -34.92
C LEU A 36 4.65 4.33 -36.01
N GLU A 37 3.95 5.44 -36.25
CA GLU A 37 4.47 6.49 -37.15
C GLU A 37 5.72 7.18 -36.58
N VAL A 38 5.78 7.40 -35.27
CA VAL A 38 6.93 8.06 -34.62
C VAL A 38 8.02 7.07 -34.18
N ALA A 39 7.67 5.81 -33.98
CA ALA A 39 8.55 4.74 -33.54
C ALA A 39 8.20 3.43 -34.28
N PRO A 40 8.62 3.30 -35.55
CA PRO A 40 8.16 2.23 -36.44
C PRO A 40 8.68 0.84 -36.08
N ASP A 41 9.70 0.77 -35.22
CA ASP A 41 10.29 -0.47 -34.73
C ASP A 41 9.78 -0.86 -33.34
N SER A 42 8.81 -0.12 -32.79
CA SER A 42 8.24 -0.40 -31.46
C SER A 42 7.39 -1.66 -31.46
N ASP A 43 7.63 -2.53 -30.49
CA ASP A 43 6.72 -3.63 -30.18
C ASP A 43 5.53 -3.10 -29.36
N ILE A 44 4.38 -3.02 -30.03
CA ILE A 44 3.11 -2.59 -29.45
C ILE A 44 2.20 -3.81 -29.27
N HIS A 45 1.77 -4.02 -28.03
CA HIS A 45 0.85 -5.08 -27.65
C HIS A 45 -0.55 -4.50 -27.46
N ILE A 46 -1.53 -4.98 -28.23
CA ILE A 46 -2.93 -4.64 -27.98
C ILE A 46 -3.51 -5.68 -27.02
N LEU A 47 -3.85 -5.23 -25.82
CA LEU A 47 -4.51 -6.01 -24.80
C LEU A 47 -6.03 -5.80 -24.98
N VAL A 48 -6.74 -6.87 -25.34
CA VAL A 48 -8.19 -6.85 -25.54
C VAL A 48 -8.85 -7.62 -24.41
N SER A 49 -9.79 -6.98 -23.71
CA SER A 49 -10.65 -7.68 -22.76
C SER A 49 -11.91 -8.17 -23.48
N ARG A 50 -12.01 -9.46 -23.77
CA ARG A 50 -13.29 -10.06 -24.17
C ARG A 50 -13.36 -11.54 -23.81
N ASP A 51 -14.10 -11.89 -22.76
CA ASP A 51 -14.57 -13.26 -22.53
C ASP A 51 -16.07 -13.34 -22.86
N PRO A 52 -16.47 -13.98 -23.97
CA PRO A 52 -17.87 -14.10 -24.34
C PRO A 52 -18.65 -15.15 -23.53
N VAL A 53 -18.02 -15.90 -22.61
CA VAL A 53 -18.64 -17.06 -21.95
C VAL A 53 -18.92 -16.82 -20.46
N ASN A 54 -18.28 -15.84 -19.82
CA ASN A 54 -18.28 -15.75 -18.36
C ASN A 54 -18.61 -14.35 -17.82
N ILE A 55 -19.91 -14.01 -17.83
CA ILE A 55 -20.45 -12.75 -17.30
C ILE A 55 -20.14 -12.48 -15.81
N PHE A 56 -19.69 -13.50 -15.06
CA PHE A 56 -19.33 -13.39 -13.64
C PHE A 56 -17.82 -13.22 -13.40
N TYR A 57 -16.99 -13.32 -14.44
CA TYR A 57 -15.54 -13.14 -14.37
C TYR A 57 -15.08 -12.03 -15.32
N ASN A 58 -15.68 -10.85 -15.17
CA ASN A 58 -15.12 -9.60 -15.66
C ASN A 58 -13.99 -9.11 -14.74
N SER A 59 -12.99 -9.97 -14.50
CA SER A 59 -11.76 -9.57 -13.82
C SER A 59 -10.78 -8.95 -14.82
N PRO A 60 -10.02 -7.91 -14.44
CA PRO A 60 -9.29 -7.06 -15.38
C PRO A 60 -8.28 -7.85 -16.21
N SER A 61 -8.20 -7.53 -17.49
CA SER A 61 -7.12 -7.99 -18.39
C SER A 61 -5.74 -7.69 -17.79
N LEU A 62 -5.64 -6.61 -16.99
CA LEU A 62 -4.48 -6.27 -16.19
C LEU A 62 -4.18 -7.29 -15.08
N PHE A 63 -5.18 -7.79 -14.35
CA PHE A 63 -4.98 -8.80 -13.31
C PHE A 63 -4.54 -10.13 -13.93
N ASN A 64 -5.16 -10.57 -15.03
CA ASN A 64 -4.72 -11.76 -15.76
C ASN A 64 -3.34 -11.60 -16.40
N PHE A 65 -3.00 -10.40 -16.88
CA PHE A 65 -1.68 -10.08 -17.42
C PHE A 65 -0.62 -10.11 -16.32
N ILE A 66 -0.82 -9.39 -15.22
CA ILE A 66 0.08 -9.40 -14.05
C ILE A 66 0.20 -10.83 -13.50
N THR A 67 -0.91 -11.55 -13.32
CA THR A 67 -0.91 -12.93 -12.81
C THR A 67 -0.13 -13.88 -13.75
N ARG A 68 -0.32 -13.79 -15.07
CA ARG A 68 0.38 -14.66 -16.04
C ARG A 68 1.85 -14.29 -16.26
N TYR A 69 2.22 -13.01 -16.12
CA TYR A 69 3.60 -12.55 -16.32
C TYR A 69 4.44 -12.71 -15.05
N TYR A 70 3.83 -12.54 -13.86
CA TYR A 70 4.53 -12.56 -12.57
C TYR A 70 4.44 -13.91 -11.82
N LEU A 71 3.29 -14.59 -11.76
CA LEU A 71 3.19 -15.90 -11.07
C LEU A 71 3.87 -17.05 -11.81
N ALA A 72 4.32 -16.83 -13.05
CA ALA A 72 5.12 -17.78 -13.82
C ALA A 72 6.65 -17.61 -13.63
N GLY A 73 7.08 -16.81 -12.65
CA GLY A 73 8.49 -16.68 -12.25
C GLY A 73 9.14 -15.32 -12.49
N GLY A 74 8.35 -14.23 -12.56
CA GLY A 74 8.89 -12.86 -12.57
C GLY A 74 9.24 -12.41 -11.15
N ASN A 75 10.47 -11.94 -10.92
CA ASN A 75 10.84 -11.31 -9.65
C ASN A 75 10.20 -9.92 -9.58
N GLN A 76 9.19 -9.75 -8.74
CA GLN A 76 8.61 -8.44 -8.46
C GLN A 76 9.68 -7.52 -7.84
N ALA A 77 9.96 -6.38 -8.46
CA ALA A 77 10.83 -5.39 -7.86
C ALA A 77 10.06 -4.64 -6.76
N TYR A 78 10.76 -4.29 -5.68
CA TYR A 78 10.22 -3.71 -4.45
C TYR A 78 9.64 -2.27 -4.61
N TRP A 79 9.40 -1.79 -5.85
CA TRP A 79 9.13 -0.38 -6.21
C TRP A 79 8.03 -0.15 -7.26
N ASP A 80 7.04 -1.03 -7.38
CA ASP A 80 5.94 -0.82 -8.34
C ASP A 80 5.08 0.40 -7.96
N VAL A 81 5.28 1.52 -8.66
CA VAL A 81 4.45 2.73 -8.54
C VAL A 81 3.54 2.82 -9.76
N VAL A 82 2.25 2.52 -9.56
CA VAL A 82 1.19 2.80 -10.54
C VAL A 82 0.94 4.32 -10.54
N ARG A 83 1.46 5.03 -11.55
CA ARG A 83 1.27 6.48 -11.71
C ARG A 83 0.09 6.75 -12.63
N TYR A 84 -0.98 7.37 -12.16
CA TYR A 84 -2.14 7.70 -12.99
C TYR A 84 -1.94 9.03 -13.74
N TYR A 85 -2.26 9.04 -15.02
CA TYR A 85 -2.29 10.24 -15.86
C TYR A 85 -3.73 10.68 -16.16
N THR A 86 -3.96 11.99 -16.06
CA THR A 86 -5.13 12.67 -16.65
C THR A 86 -4.58 13.77 -17.54
N PRO A 87 -4.75 13.72 -18.87
CA PRO A 87 -4.32 14.82 -19.73
C PRO A 87 -5.11 16.08 -19.37
N GLY A 88 -4.41 17.06 -18.78
CA GLY A 88 -4.97 18.34 -18.39
C GLY A 88 -5.54 19.07 -19.60
N GLY A 89 -6.83 19.37 -19.55
CA GLY A 89 -7.52 20.10 -20.59
C GLY A 89 -7.04 21.54 -20.68
N ILE A 90 -6.67 21.97 -21.89
CA ILE A 90 -7.27 23.11 -22.58
C ILE A 90 -7.17 22.78 -24.08
N THR A 91 -8.32 22.47 -24.70
CA THR A 91 -8.51 22.18 -26.14
C THR A 91 -7.72 21.00 -26.72
N SER A 92 -8.44 19.91 -27.05
CA SER A 92 -8.02 18.76 -27.86
C SER A 92 -7.18 17.65 -27.19
N SER A 93 -7.74 16.95 -26.20
CA SER A 93 -7.75 15.49 -26.39
C SER A 93 -8.68 15.25 -27.60
N PRO A 94 -8.35 14.39 -28.58
CA PRO A 94 -9.32 13.99 -29.59
C PRO A 94 -10.64 13.67 -28.86
N PRO A 95 -11.77 14.25 -29.25
CA PRO A 95 -13.01 14.10 -28.50
C PRO A 95 -13.29 12.60 -28.30
N GLY A 96 -13.17 12.12 -27.05
CA GLY A 96 -13.44 10.73 -26.69
C GLY A 96 -12.31 9.93 -26.03
N LEU A 97 -11.05 10.40 -25.97
CA LEU A 97 -9.96 9.62 -25.33
C LEU A 97 -9.76 9.99 -23.84
N HIS A 98 -10.31 9.18 -22.93
CA HIS A 98 -10.13 9.23 -21.47
C HIS A 98 -9.05 8.22 -21.02
N ALA A 99 -7.87 8.31 -21.62
CA ALA A 99 -6.80 7.35 -21.40
C ALA A 99 -6.06 7.62 -20.08
N LYS A 100 -5.88 6.56 -19.29
CA LYS A 100 -4.95 6.52 -18.16
C LYS A 100 -3.78 5.63 -18.54
N SER A 101 -2.60 5.93 -18.04
CA SER A 101 -1.40 5.11 -18.26
C SER A 101 -0.71 4.80 -16.96
N PHE A 102 0.14 3.77 -16.93
CA PHE A 102 1.11 3.49 -15.87
C PHE A 102 2.31 2.73 -16.44
N LEU A 103 3.44 2.79 -15.72
CA LEU A 103 4.66 2.05 -16.05
C LEU A 103 4.85 0.90 -15.08
N ILE A 104 5.36 -0.22 -15.58
CA ILE A 104 5.83 -1.36 -14.78
C ILE A 104 7.35 -1.47 -14.95
N ASP A 105 8.08 -1.49 -13.84
CA ASP A 105 9.54 -1.64 -13.78
C ASP A 105 10.37 -0.66 -14.63
N ASN A 106 9.76 0.45 -15.11
CA ASN A 106 10.32 1.34 -16.14
C ASN A 106 10.65 0.63 -17.47
N GLU A 107 10.04 -0.53 -17.73
CA GLU A 107 10.29 -1.35 -18.92
C GLU A 107 9.03 -1.55 -19.75
N PHE A 108 7.84 -1.47 -19.14
CA PHE A 108 6.57 -1.70 -19.82
C PHE A 108 5.56 -0.60 -19.53
N LEU A 109 5.11 0.11 -20.57
CA LEU A 109 4.08 1.14 -20.47
C LEU A 109 2.72 0.59 -20.86
N VAL A 110 1.73 0.76 -19.99
CA VAL A 110 0.33 0.43 -20.26
C VAL A 110 -0.47 1.71 -20.43
N ILE A 111 -1.32 1.78 -21.45
CA ILE A 111 -2.26 2.87 -21.73
C ILE A 111 -3.65 2.28 -21.91
N GLY A 112 -4.58 2.54 -20.98
CA GLY A 112 -5.95 2.03 -21.02
C GLY A 112 -6.94 2.99 -21.69
N SER A 113 -8.02 2.45 -22.28
CA SER A 113 -9.02 3.20 -23.05
C SER A 113 -9.99 4.04 -22.21
N GLN A 114 -10.37 3.61 -21.00
CA GLN A 114 -11.15 4.45 -20.06
C GLN A 114 -10.77 4.15 -18.61
N ASN A 115 -10.09 5.09 -17.97
CA ASN A 115 -10.01 5.18 -16.50
C ASN A 115 -9.48 3.98 -15.69
N PHE A 116 -9.15 2.83 -16.31
CA PHE A 116 -9.00 1.53 -15.65
C PHE A 116 -10.16 1.22 -14.69
N ASP A 117 -11.38 1.66 -15.01
CA ASP A 117 -12.51 1.62 -14.08
C ASP A 117 -13.38 0.37 -14.25
N HIS A 118 -13.90 -0.17 -13.15
CA HIS A 118 -14.79 -1.34 -13.10
C HIS A 118 -16.09 -1.16 -13.93
N SER A 119 -16.55 0.08 -14.12
CA SER A 119 -17.72 0.40 -14.95
C SER A 119 -17.51 0.07 -16.43
N ALA A 120 -16.25 -0.05 -16.87
CA ALA A 120 -15.88 -0.50 -18.21
C ALA A 120 -15.90 -2.04 -18.36
N PHE A 121 -16.12 -2.76 -17.27
CA PHE A 121 -16.11 -4.23 -17.20
C PHE A 121 -17.50 -4.81 -16.94
N GLY A 122 -18.54 -4.15 -17.44
CA GLY A 122 -19.87 -4.73 -17.66
C GLY A 122 -20.53 -5.38 -16.44
N ASN A 123 -21.31 -4.59 -15.71
CA ASN A 123 -22.28 -5.16 -14.75
C ASN A 123 -23.66 -4.47 -14.80
N ASN A 124 -23.88 -3.57 -15.76
CA ASN A 124 -25.18 -2.94 -15.95
C ASN A 124 -25.90 -3.65 -17.09
N SER A 125 -27.04 -4.27 -16.78
CA SER A 125 -27.90 -4.94 -17.75
C SER A 125 -28.45 -4.03 -18.86
N ASP A 126 -28.28 -2.71 -18.68
CA ASP A 126 -28.98 -1.67 -19.45
C ASP A 126 -28.03 -0.73 -20.20
N ASP A 127 -26.70 -0.87 -20.05
CA ASP A 127 -25.71 -0.05 -20.78
C ASP A 127 -24.76 -0.93 -21.59
N LEU A 128 -24.43 -0.48 -22.79
CA LEU A 128 -23.59 -1.18 -23.77
C LEU A 128 -22.21 -1.49 -23.15
N ASP A 129 -21.94 -2.78 -22.90
CA ASP A 129 -20.60 -3.27 -22.59
C ASP A 129 -19.63 -2.83 -23.70
N LEU A 130 -18.86 -1.76 -23.46
CA LEU A 130 -17.87 -1.28 -24.40
C LEU A 130 -16.64 -2.18 -24.30
N ALA A 131 -16.12 -2.62 -25.45
CA ALA A 131 -14.87 -3.36 -25.47
C ALA A 131 -13.73 -2.41 -25.08
N GLU A 132 -13.08 -2.67 -23.96
CA GLU A 132 -11.89 -1.94 -23.54
C GLU A 132 -10.66 -2.48 -24.27
N TYR A 133 -9.90 -1.56 -24.84
CA TYR A 133 -8.59 -1.83 -25.40
C TYR A 133 -7.56 -1.17 -24.48
N SER A 134 -6.48 -1.89 -24.16
CA SER A 134 -5.29 -1.28 -23.58
C SER A 134 -4.12 -1.52 -24.52
N ILE A 135 -3.17 -0.59 -24.55
CA ILE A 135 -1.91 -0.75 -25.26
C ILE A 135 -0.82 -1.00 -24.25
N GLY A 136 -0.05 -2.07 -24.44
CA GLY A 136 1.25 -2.30 -23.84
C GLY A 136 2.38 -1.88 -24.79
N ILE A 137 3.41 -1.22 -24.30
CA ILE A 137 4.55 -0.74 -25.09
C ILE A 137 5.84 -1.14 -24.38
N GLU A 138 6.69 -1.91 -25.06
CA GLU A 138 8.02 -2.36 -24.59
C GLU A 138 9.18 -1.57 -25.22
N ASP A 139 8.88 -0.66 -26.14
CA ASP A 139 9.91 0.15 -26.81
C ASP A 139 10.67 1.01 -25.80
N GLY A 140 11.94 0.69 -25.59
CA GLY A 140 12.78 1.35 -24.59
C GLY A 140 12.91 2.86 -24.80
N SER A 141 12.77 3.37 -26.03
CA SER A 141 12.84 4.80 -26.30
C SER A 141 11.54 5.53 -25.91
N ILE A 142 10.38 4.94 -26.20
CA ILE A 142 9.07 5.46 -25.77
C ILE A 142 8.96 5.35 -24.24
N VAL A 143 9.27 4.18 -23.69
CA VAL A 143 9.22 3.92 -22.25
C VAL A 143 10.15 4.87 -21.51
N SER A 144 11.39 5.05 -21.97
CA SER A 144 12.33 6.02 -21.38
C SER A 144 11.82 7.47 -21.48
N SER A 145 11.17 7.84 -22.59
CA SER A 145 10.59 9.18 -22.78
C SER A 145 9.41 9.43 -21.83
N VAL A 146 8.49 8.48 -21.69
CA VAL A 146 7.35 8.57 -20.77
C VAL A 146 7.83 8.52 -19.32
N ASN A 147 8.79 7.66 -19.00
CA ASN A 147 9.42 7.64 -17.68
C ASN A 147 10.08 8.99 -17.36
N SER A 148 10.82 9.57 -18.31
CA SER A 148 11.42 10.90 -18.16
C SER A 148 10.38 12.00 -17.95
N TYR A 149 9.28 11.97 -18.70
CA TYR A 149 8.16 12.88 -18.51
C TYR A 149 7.51 12.72 -17.13
N LEU A 150 7.19 11.48 -16.72
CA LEU A 150 6.58 11.20 -15.43
C LEU A 150 7.49 11.59 -14.28
N ASN A 151 8.80 11.33 -14.38
CA ASN A 151 9.79 11.79 -13.41
C ASN A 151 9.89 13.30 -13.39
N SER A 152 9.86 13.97 -14.55
CA SER A 152 9.83 15.42 -14.62
C SER A 152 8.57 15.99 -13.96
N ALA A 153 7.38 15.48 -14.32
CA ALA A 153 6.11 15.92 -13.73
C ALA A 153 6.06 15.67 -12.22
N TRP A 154 6.52 14.51 -11.77
CA TRP A 154 6.59 14.16 -10.36
C TRP A 154 7.58 15.04 -9.61
N ASN A 155 8.80 15.20 -10.11
CA ASN A 155 9.83 16.03 -9.48
C ASN A 155 9.46 17.52 -9.48
N ASN A 156 8.71 17.98 -10.48
CA ASN A 156 8.22 19.37 -10.57
C ASN A 156 6.87 19.58 -9.87
N SER A 157 6.23 18.54 -9.35
CA SER A 157 4.92 18.66 -8.67
C SER A 157 5.03 19.44 -7.36
N GLY A 158 6.22 19.50 -6.77
CA GLY A 158 6.43 20.00 -5.42
C GLY A 158 5.79 19.12 -4.34
N LYS A 159 5.34 17.91 -4.70
CA LYS A 159 4.65 16.96 -3.80
C LYS A 159 5.56 15.88 -3.24
N LEU A 160 6.80 15.75 -3.74
CA LEU A 160 7.78 14.82 -3.22
C LEU A 160 8.79 15.57 -2.34
N TRP A 161 8.90 15.14 -1.10
CA TRP A 161 9.95 15.55 -0.17
C TRP A 161 10.89 14.38 0.06
N VAL A 162 12.19 14.65 0.03
CA VAL A 162 13.21 13.65 0.37
C VAL A 162 13.98 14.16 1.57
N ILE A 163 14.00 13.40 2.65
CA ILE A 163 14.74 13.70 3.87
C ILE A 163 16.00 12.83 3.86
N ASN A 164 17.15 13.46 3.62
CA ASN A 164 18.43 12.77 3.68
C ASN A 164 19.00 12.72 5.11
N LYS A 165 20.06 11.94 5.33
CA LYS A 165 20.65 11.71 6.67
C LYS A 165 21.18 12.96 7.38
N THR A 166 21.39 14.05 6.66
CA THR A 166 21.90 15.32 7.21
C THR A 166 20.77 16.29 7.57
N GLU A 167 19.55 15.98 7.16
CA GLU A 167 18.35 16.78 7.43
C GLU A 167 17.60 16.23 8.65
N SER A 168 17.00 17.13 9.41
CA SER A 168 16.13 16.76 10.52
C SER A 168 14.70 16.58 10.02
N PRO A 169 14.04 15.45 10.30
CA PRO A 169 12.61 15.29 10.02
C PRO A 169 11.76 16.36 10.73
N MET A 170 12.24 16.87 11.87
CA MET A 170 11.59 17.95 12.63
C MET A 170 11.52 19.26 11.85
N ASP A 171 12.45 19.50 10.92
CA ASP A 171 12.50 20.73 10.13
C ASP A 171 11.67 20.62 8.85
N ILE A 172 11.53 19.40 8.31
CA ILE A 172 10.86 19.14 7.02
C ILE A 172 9.37 18.86 7.20
N LEU A 173 8.99 17.95 8.10
CA LEU A 173 7.59 17.52 8.23
C LEU A 173 6.59 18.68 8.50
N PRO A 174 6.94 19.74 9.25
CA PRO A 174 6.04 20.90 9.40
C PRO A 174 5.79 21.70 8.11
N LEU A 175 6.60 21.49 7.06
CA LEU A 175 6.48 22.17 5.77
C LEU A 175 5.67 21.36 4.74
N VAL A 176 5.40 20.09 5.05
CA VAL A 176 4.70 19.15 4.16
C VAL A 176 3.20 19.47 4.15
N GLY A 177 2.63 19.49 2.95
CA GLY A 177 1.22 19.79 2.73
C GLY A 177 0.37 18.57 2.37
N ILE A 178 -0.93 18.81 2.21
CA ILE A 178 -1.93 17.81 1.81
C ILE A 178 -1.55 17.18 0.46
N GLY A 179 -1.56 15.85 0.40
CA GLY A 179 -1.27 15.05 -0.78
C GLY A 179 0.22 14.86 -1.06
N ASP A 180 1.10 15.33 -0.17
CA ASP A 180 2.53 15.18 -0.31
C ASP A 180 3.00 13.77 0.10
N VAL A 181 4.09 13.33 -0.54
CA VAL A 181 4.80 12.10 -0.22
C VAL A 181 6.18 12.48 0.33
N VAL A 182 6.52 11.94 1.49
CA VAL A 182 7.81 12.17 2.14
C VAL A 182 8.59 10.87 2.16
N PHE A 183 9.76 10.88 1.55
CA PHE A 183 10.68 9.76 1.48
C PHE A 183 11.85 9.98 2.44
N PHE A 184 12.07 9.02 3.33
CA PHE A 184 13.28 8.95 4.15
C PHE A 184 14.32 8.09 3.42
N GLU A 185 15.51 8.64 3.20
CA GLU A 185 16.63 7.82 2.74
C GLU A 185 16.99 6.73 3.77
N PRO A 186 17.53 5.56 3.35
CA PRO A 186 17.90 4.51 4.29
C PRO A 186 18.96 4.99 5.28
N GLY A 187 18.66 5.01 6.58
CA GLY A 187 19.51 5.63 7.59
C GLY A 187 18.86 5.69 8.97
N THR A 188 19.57 6.29 9.93
CA THR A 188 19.04 6.48 11.29
C THR A 188 18.78 7.95 11.52
N TYR A 189 17.57 8.27 11.96
CA TYR A 189 17.07 9.61 12.24
C TYR A 189 16.74 9.71 13.71
N LYS A 190 17.42 10.60 14.42
CA LYS A 190 17.10 10.88 15.82
C LYS A 190 16.17 12.08 15.89
N ILE A 191 15.14 11.98 16.71
CA ILE A 191 14.16 13.05 16.93
C ILE A 191 14.16 13.45 18.40
N SER A 192 14.03 14.75 18.68
CA SER A 192 14.01 15.30 20.04
C SER A 192 12.59 15.45 20.61
N SER A 193 11.57 15.32 19.76
CA SER A 193 10.16 15.38 20.12
C SER A 193 9.31 14.62 19.11
N THR A 194 8.04 14.37 19.45
CA THR A 194 7.05 13.75 18.56
C THR A 194 6.95 14.46 17.21
N LEU A 195 6.95 13.66 16.13
CA LEU A 195 6.64 14.10 14.78
C LEU A 195 5.12 14.05 14.58
N ASN A 196 4.49 15.21 14.37
CA ASN A 196 3.07 15.27 14.03
C ASN A 196 2.88 15.06 12.53
N ILE A 197 2.03 14.12 12.16
CA ILE A 197 1.69 13.76 10.78
C ILE A 197 0.27 14.24 10.53
N HIS A 198 0.16 15.24 9.66
CA HIS A 198 -1.10 15.87 9.30
C HIS A 198 -1.82 15.11 8.18
N GLU A 199 -3.03 15.56 7.84
CA GLU A 199 -3.91 14.91 6.87
C GLU A 199 -3.27 14.72 5.48
N SER A 200 -3.62 13.61 4.84
CA SER A 200 -3.29 13.28 3.45
C SER A 200 -1.78 13.22 3.15
N ILE A 201 -0.97 12.82 4.14
CA ILE A 201 0.47 12.64 3.98
C ILE A 201 0.80 11.16 3.83
N THR A 202 1.68 10.83 2.88
CA THR A 202 2.30 9.50 2.79
C THR A 202 3.76 9.57 3.22
N LEU A 203 4.14 8.87 4.28
CA LEU A 203 5.53 8.68 4.69
C LEU A 203 6.04 7.32 4.24
N VAL A 204 7.21 7.31 3.59
CA VAL A 204 7.88 6.10 3.12
C VAL A 204 9.31 6.09 3.63
N GLY A 205 9.73 5.01 4.28
CA GLY A 205 11.08 4.94 4.84
C GLY A 205 11.71 3.56 4.79
N SER A 206 11.81 2.97 3.59
CA SER A 206 12.41 1.66 3.39
C SER A 206 13.89 1.64 3.83
N GLY A 207 14.14 1.07 5.02
CA GLY A 207 15.47 1.06 5.65
C GLY A 207 15.81 2.33 6.45
N ALA A 208 14.82 3.18 6.73
CA ALA A 208 14.94 4.31 7.64
C ALA A 208 14.49 3.92 9.04
N THR A 209 15.34 4.19 10.03
CA THR A 209 15.07 3.96 11.45
C THR A 209 14.88 5.30 12.15
N ILE A 210 13.75 5.46 12.86
CA ILE A 210 13.48 6.62 13.71
C ILE A 210 13.68 6.22 15.17
N LEU A 211 14.49 6.99 15.88
CA LEU A 211 14.84 6.79 17.29
C LEU A 211 14.63 8.10 18.08
N PRO A 212 14.28 8.03 19.36
CA PRO A 212 14.32 9.20 20.23
C PRO A 212 15.78 9.61 20.53
N GLU A 213 16.01 10.91 20.67
CA GLU A 213 17.22 11.44 21.32
C GLU A 213 17.20 11.20 22.83
N GLU A 214 18.36 11.32 23.48
CA GLU A 214 18.50 11.11 24.93
C GLU A 214 17.57 11.99 25.79
N ASN A 215 17.18 13.17 25.29
CA ASN A 215 16.30 14.13 25.98
C ASN A 215 14.89 14.20 25.37
N PHE A 216 14.43 13.14 24.71
CA PHE A 216 13.15 13.10 24.02
C PHE A 216 12.00 13.59 24.92
N SER A 217 11.30 14.65 24.48
CA SER A 217 10.09 15.18 25.12
C SER A 217 10.19 15.55 26.62
N ASN A 218 11.37 15.93 27.12
CA ASN A 218 11.62 16.25 28.55
C ASN A 218 11.29 15.11 29.54
N GLN A 219 11.22 13.86 29.07
CA GLN A 219 11.10 12.72 29.97
C GLN A 219 12.49 12.32 30.47
N SER A 220 12.65 12.19 31.80
CA SER A 220 13.91 11.70 32.37
C SER A 220 14.23 10.32 31.80
N ALA A 221 15.46 10.16 31.29
CA ALA A 221 16.02 9.04 30.55
C ALA A 221 16.12 7.71 31.32
N LEU A 222 15.07 7.30 32.04
CA LEU A 222 15.01 6.00 32.69
C LEU A 222 14.04 5.12 31.92
N LYS A 223 14.64 4.11 31.26
CA LYS A 223 14.01 2.89 30.76
C LYS A 223 13.10 2.32 31.87
N LEU A 224 11.84 2.75 31.88
CA LEU A 224 10.90 2.45 32.96
C LEU A 224 10.43 1.01 32.77
N ALA A 225 10.90 0.15 33.66
CA ALA A 225 10.44 -1.22 33.80
C ALA A 225 8.94 -1.24 34.14
N SER A 226 8.12 -1.72 33.20
CA SER A 226 6.79 -2.32 33.38
C SER A 226 5.67 -1.50 34.07
N PRO A 227 4.39 -1.83 33.81
CA PRO A 227 3.41 -0.83 33.38
C PRO A 227 2.45 -0.44 34.51
N SER A 228 2.35 0.85 34.76
CA SER A 228 1.03 1.46 34.94
C SER A 228 0.74 2.19 33.64
N LEU A 229 -0.47 2.06 33.08
CA LEU A 229 -0.95 2.78 31.89
C LEU A 229 -0.54 4.27 31.95
N GLN A 230 0.64 4.62 31.42
CA GLN A 230 1.13 5.99 31.37
C GLN A 230 0.80 6.52 29.99
N THR A 231 -0.41 7.06 29.85
CA THR A 231 -0.81 7.83 28.65
C THR A 231 -0.04 9.15 28.52
N SER A 232 0.92 9.44 29.41
CA SER A 232 1.72 10.67 29.40
C SER A 232 3.03 10.58 28.62
N SER A 233 3.41 9.40 28.11
CA SER A 233 4.62 9.25 27.31
C SER A 233 4.41 9.60 25.85
N ALA A 234 5.21 10.55 25.36
CA ALA A 234 5.10 11.06 24.01
C ALA A 234 5.46 9.96 22.99
N PRO A 235 4.69 9.80 21.90
CA PRO A 235 5.02 8.84 20.85
C PRO A 235 6.11 9.39 19.92
N LEU A 236 6.74 8.52 19.12
CA LEU A 236 7.67 8.98 18.07
C LEU A 236 6.90 9.72 16.97
N LEU A 237 5.79 9.15 16.52
CA LEU A 237 4.89 9.76 15.55
C LEU A 237 3.49 9.91 16.13
N ARG A 238 2.83 11.03 15.83
CA ARG A 238 1.42 11.25 16.13
C ARG A 238 0.66 11.61 14.87
N ILE A 239 -0.35 10.82 14.54
CA ILE A 239 -1.23 11.07 13.39
C ILE A 239 -2.40 11.91 13.87
N THR A 240 -2.54 13.11 13.31
CA THR A 240 -3.53 14.12 13.75
C THR A 240 -4.58 14.44 12.68
N GLY A 241 -4.61 13.70 11.56
CA GLY A 241 -5.50 14.00 10.44
C GLY A 241 -5.70 12.82 9.49
N ASP A 242 -6.73 12.92 8.66
CA ASP A 242 -7.25 11.81 7.87
C ASP A 242 -6.36 11.42 6.67
N ASN A 243 -6.57 10.24 6.12
CA ASN A 243 -5.93 9.77 4.87
C ASN A 243 -4.39 9.70 4.95
N VAL A 244 -3.85 9.29 6.09
CA VAL A 244 -2.41 9.16 6.31
C VAL A 244 -1.92 7.75 6.01
N SER A 245 -0.80 7.63 5.31
CA SER A 245 -0.15 6.34 5.03
C SER A 245 1.30 6.34 5.53
N LEU A 246 1.67 5.35 6.34
CA LEU A 246 3.01 5.15 6.87
C LEU A 246 3.54 3.80 6.38
N ILE A 247 4.68 3.80 5.68
CA ILE A 247 5.17 2.62 4.96
C ILE A 247 6.66 2.41 5.21
N GLY A 248 7.04 1.19 5.60
CA GLY A 248 8.43 0.72 5.45
C GLY A 248 9.43 1.19 6.50
N LEU A 249 8.99 1.90 7.55
CA LEU A 249 9.84 2.46 8.60
C LEU A 249 10.30 1.41 9.61
N THR A 250 11.39 1.69 10.34
CA THR A 250 11.69 1.05 11.63
C THR A 250 11.53 2.07 12.74
N LEU A 251 10.70 1.78 13.73
CA LEU A 251 10.41 2.66 14.86
C LEU A 251 10.81 1.96 16.15
N GLN A 252 11.79 2.56 16.84
CA GLN A 252 12.49 1.88 17.92
C GLN A 252 12.61 2.73 19.19
N ASP A 253 12.67 2.03 20.33
CA ASP A 253 13.06 2.57 21.63
C ASP A 253 12.20 3.75 22.13
N SER A 254 10.94 3.87 21.68
CA SER A 254 10.01 4.86 22.22
C SER A 254 9.80 4.64 23.72
N SER A 255 9.79 5.71 24.52
CA SER A 255 9.39 5.65 25.94
C SER A 255 7.88 5.47 26.13
N GLY A 256 7.11 5.59 25.05
CA GLY A 256 5.67 5.37 25.00
C GLY A 256 5.30 4.40 23.87
N TYR A 257 4.29 4.78 23.09
CA TYR A 257 3.98 4.10 21.84
C TYR A 257 4.91 4.58 20.73
N ALA A 258 5.16 3.78 19.69
CA ALA A 258 5.87 4.30 18.52
C ALA A 258 4.97 5.25 17.73
N ILE A 259 3.70 4.87 17.51
CA ILE A 259 2.69 5.65 16.81
C ILE A 259 1.48 5.85 17.72
N GLU A 260 0.98 7.08 17.78
CA GLU A 260 -0.31 7.43 18.36
C GLU A 260 -1.24 7.97 17.27
N VAL A 261 -2.44 7.41 17.15
CA VAL A 261 -3.50 7.89 16.26
C VAL A 261 -4.53 8.64 17.11
N GLU A 262 -4.62 9.95 16.87
CA GLU A 262 -5.57 10.80 17.58
C GLU A 262 -7.02 10.39 17.28
N GLY A 263 -7.89 10.68 18.24
CA GLY A 263 -9.30 10.35 18.13
C GLY A 263 -10.01 11.12 17.02
N GLY A 264 -10.82 10.42 16.24
CA GLY A 264 -11.61 11.04 15.17
C GLY A 264 -10.96 10.99 13.80
N VAL A 265 -9.79 10.36 13.66
CA VAL A 265 -9.04 10.28 12.41
C VAL A 265 -9.57 9.14 11.53
N GLU A 266 -9.70 9.38 10.23
CA GLU A 266 -10.19 8.40 9.26
C GLU A 266 -9.11 7.98 8.24
N ASN A 267 -9.20 6.75 7.73
CA ASN A 267 -8.36 6.21 6.66
C ASN A 267 -6.85 6.23 6.95
N VAL A 268 -6.46 5.75 8.13
CA VAL A 268 -5.04 5.57 8.49
C VAL A 268 -4.53 4.23 7.97
N ASN A 269 -3.43 4.22 7.23
CA ASN A 269 -2.75 3.00 6.78
C ASN A 269 -1.34 2.92 7.38
N ILE A 270 -1.05 1.85 8.10
CA ILE A 270 0.25 1.56 8.72
C ILE A 270 0.71 0.20 8.19
N SER A 271 1.76 0.19 7.36
CA SER A 271 2.21 -1.05 6.74
C SER A 271 3.72 -1.19 6.57
N ARG A 272 4.17 -2.44 6.61
CA ARG A 272 5.60 -2.79 6.43
C ARG A 272 6.52 -2.07 7.44
N ILE A 273 6.00 -1.74 8.62
CA ILE A 273 6.77 -1.12 9.69
C ILE A 273 7.32 -2.20 10.63
N ILE A 274 8.56 -2.00 11.08
CA ILE A 274 9.14 -2.74 12.19
C ILE A 274 9.02 -1.87 13.44
N PHE A 275 8.26 -2.33 14.42
CA PHE A 275 8.15 -1.77 15.76
C PHE A 275 9.04 -2.59 16.68
N GLU A 276 10.02 -1.96 17.32
CA GLU A 276 10.97 -2.69 18.16
C GLU A 276 11.29 -1.98 19.47
N ASN A 277 11.13 -2.70 20.58
CA ASN A 277 11.49 -2.26 21.93
C ASN A 277 10.83 -0.94 22.38
N ASN A 278 9.59 -0.69 21.95
CA ASN A 278 8.80 0.45 22.41
C ASN A 278 8.16 0.13 23.77
N ALA A 279 8.36 1.01 24.74
CA ALA A 279 8.08 0.72 26.15
C ALA A 279 6.59 0.46 26.44
N LEU A 280 5.66 1.11 25.72
CA LEU A 280 4.23 0.80 25.85
C LEU A 280 3.72 -0.04 24.70
N GLY A 281 4.06 0.32 23.47
CA GLY A 281 3.70 -0.51 22.32
C GLY A 281 4.05 0.04 20.96
N GLY A 282 3.75 -0.71 19.91
CA GLY A 282 3.93 -0.23 18.54
C GLY A 282 2.91 0.87 18.17
N VAL A 283 1.61 0.58 18.29
CA VAL A 283 0.55 1.51 17.88
C VAL A 283 -0.48 1.70 18.98
N TYR A 284 -0.92 2.95 19.19
CA TYR A 284 -2.09 3.29 19.99
C TYR A 284 -3.14 3.97 19.12
N VAL A 285 -4.38 3.49 19.18
CA VAL A 285 -5.53 4.06 18.47
C VAL A 285 -6.61 4.47 19.46
N SER A 286 -7.18 5.66 19.30
CA SER A 286 -8.21 6.18 20.21
C SER A 286 -9.53 6.59 19.52
N ASP A 287 -10.58 6.67 20.33
CA ASP A 287 -11.92 7.21 20.02
C ASP A 287 -12.61 6.62 18.78
N ASN A 288 -13.06 7.46 17.85
CA ASN A 288 -13.79 7.07 16.64
C ASN A 288 -12.84 7.16 15.44
N THR A 289 -12.12 6.08 15.16
CA THR A 289 -11.02 6.08 14.19
C THR A 289 -11.19 4.94 13.18
N SER A 290 -10.82 5.19 11.93
CA SER A 290 -10.75 4.17 10.88
C SER A 290 -9.31 3.89 10.46
N TYR A 291 -8.88 2.63 10.56
CA TYR A 291 -7.47 2.27 10.39
C TYR A 291 -7.25 0.88 9.78
N THR A 292 -6.12 0.75 9.09
CA THR A 292 -5.56 -0.50 8.58
C THR A 292 -4.12 -0.62 9.07
N ILE A 293 -3.82 -1.68 9.83
CA ILE A 293 -2.49 -2.00 10.33
C ILE A 293 -2.14 -3.38 9.77
N GLU A 294 -1.30 -3.41 8.74
CA GLU A 294 -1.01 -4.66 8.02
C GLU A 294 0.44 -4.88 7.63
N ASN A 295 0.85 -6.15 7.55
CA ASN A 295 2.20 -6.53 7.12
C ASN A 295 3.31 -5.90 7.99
N ASN A 296 3.06 -5.69 9.27
CA ASN A 296 4.03 -5.12 10.21
C ASN A 296 4.68 -6.20 11.08
N THR A 297 5.82 -5.87 11.68
CA THR A 297 6.50 -6.72 12.66
C THR A 297 6.64 -5.96 13.99
N PHE A 298 6.14 -6.52 15.08
CA PHE A 298 6.20 -5.98 16.43
C PHE A 298 7.09 -6.85 17.29
N VAL A 299 8.14 -6.29 17.89
CA VAL A 299 9.18 -7.05 18.60
C VAL A 299 9.53 -6.44 19.95
N GLY A 300 9.39 -7.20 21.03
CA GLY A 300 9.88 -6.81 22.36
C GLY A 300 9.14 -5.65 23.03
N ASP A 301 8.05 -5.18 22.43
CA ASP A 301 7.18 -4.15 23.00
C ASP A 301 6.37 -4.69 24.19
N ASP A 302 5.86 -3.84 25.08
CA ASP A 302 4.91 -4.28 26.11
C ASP A 302 3.60 -4.77 25.47
N TYR A 303 3.01 -3.93 24.63
CA TYR A 303 1.89 -4.25 23.75
C TYR A 303 2.29 -4.15 22.28
N GLY A 304 1.70 -4.94 21.39
CA GLY A 304 1.82 -4.69 19.94
C GLY A 304 0.97 -3.48 19.53
N ILE A 305 -0.36 -3.63 19.68
CA ILE A 305 -1.34 -2.59 19.36
C ILE A 305 -2.27 -2.41 20.57
N THR A 306 -2.46 -1.15 20.99
CA THR A 306 -3.48 -0.77 21.97
C THR A 306 -4.63 -0.05 21.29
N ILE A 307 -5.84 -0.50 21.57
CA ILE A 307 -7.10 0.01 21.02
C ILE A 307 -7.91 0.58 22.18
N SER A 308 -8.11 1.89 22.18
CA SER A 308 -8.92 2.63 23.13
C SER A 308 -10.03 3.39 22.39
N THR A 309 -10.83 2.64 21.64
CA THR A 309 -11.84 3.15 20.71
C THR A 309 -13.27 3.01 21.27
N ASN A 310 -14.25 3.48 20.50
CA ASN A 310 -15.67 3.22 20.75
C ASN A 310 -16.30 2.33 19.66
N ALA A 311 -17.57 2.00 19.84
CA ALA A 311 -18.32 1.08 18.97
C ALA A 311 -18.40 1.51 17.49
N ASN A 312 -18.13 2.77 17.16
CA ASN A 312 -18.18 3.29 15.79
C ASN A 312 -16.84 3.15 15.04
N SER A 313 -15.75 2.80 15.74
CA SER A 313 -14.46 2.59 15.09
C SER A 313 -14.47 1.38 14.18
N THR A 314 -13.71 1.48 13.09
CA THR A 314 -13.51 0.40 12.13
C THR A 314 -12.02 0.12 11.98
N GLY A 315 -11.63 -1.14 12.00
CA GLY A 315 -10.22 -1.54 11.98
C GLY A 315 -9.96 -2.78 11.15
N VAL A 316 -8.79 -2.83 10.53
CA VAL A 316 -8.22 -4.06 9.95
C VAL A 316 -6.83 -4.27 10.53
N ILE A 317 -6.60 -5.41 11.18
CA ILE A 317 -5.32 -5.81 11.73
C ILE A 317 -4.98 -7.18 11.13
N ARG A 318 -4.14 -7.20 10.09
CA ARG A 318 -3.85 -8.44 9.36
C ARG A 318 -2.41 -8.62 8.93
N ASN A 319 -2.00 -9.86 8.74
CA ASN A 319 -0.65 -10.21 8.27
C ASN A 319 0.46 -9.59 9.13
N ASN A 320 0.20 -9.33 10.42
CA ASN A 320 1.22 -8.80 11.31
C ASN A 320 1.90 -9.94 12.07
N ILE A 321 3.17 -9.73 12.41
CA ILE A 321 3.93 -10.64 13.25
C ILE A 321 4.16 -9.96 14.60
N PHE A 322 3.67 -10.58 15.67
CA PHE A 322 3.89 -10.17 17.04
C PHE A 322 4.83 -11.18 17.70
N ALA A 323 6.05 -10.74 18.04
CA ALA A 323 7.06 -11.57 18.66
C ALA A 323 7.56 -10.95 19.98
N GLY A 324 7.46 -11.69 21.08
CA GLY A 324 8.11 -11.30 22.33
C GLY A 324 7.40 -10.19 23.11
N GLN A 325 6.08 -10.02 22.98
CA GLN A 325 5.37 -8.97 23.70
C GLN A 325 5.34 -9.27 25.21
N ASN A 326 5.76 -8.29 26.03
CA ASN A 326 5.88 -8.51 27.49
C ASN A 326 4.53 -8.66 28.19
N ILE A 327 3.45 -8.10 27.62
CA ILE A 327 2.11 -8.15 28.22
C ILE A 327 1.12 -8.87 27.31
N ALA A 328 0.86 -8.32 26.12
CA ALA A 328 -0.05 -8.90 25.14
C ALA A 328 0.17 -8.29 23.74
N PRO A 329 0.09 -9.09 22.67
CA PRO A 329 0.06 -8.55 21.30
C PRO A 329 -0.99 -7.47 21.08
N ILE A 330 -2.23 -7.70 21.54
CA ILE A 330 -3.34 -6.76 21.38
C ILE A 330 -3.93 -6.40 22.74
N HIS A 331 -4.11 -5.11 22.99
CA HIS A 331 -4.74 -4.61 24.21
C HIS A 331 -5.93 -3.71 23.90
N ILE A 332 -7.13 -4.17 24.25
CA ILE A 332 -8.37 -3.41 24.10
C ILE A 332 -8.65 -2.74 25.44
N ALA A 333 -8.22 -1.49 25.56
CA ALA A 333 -8.31 -0.69 26.78
C ALA A 333 -9.71 -0.08 27.00
N SER A 334 -10.51 0.00 25.94
CA SER A 334 -11.90 0.42 25.95
C SER A 334 -12.87 -0.73 26.30
N ALA A 335 -14.16 -0.42 26.41
CA ALA A 335 -15.18 -1.44 26.66
C ALA A 335 -15.25 -2.50 25.53
N ASN A 336 -14.94 -2.09 24.28
CA ASN A 336 -14.71 -2.93 23.11
C ASN A 336 -13.88 -2.17 22.06
N ASP A 337 -13.45 -2.86 21.01
CA ASP A 337 -12.61 -2.34 19.92
C ASP A 337 -13.37 -1.74 18.72
N GLY A 338 -14.72 -1.80 18.72
CA GLY A 338 -15.55 -1.38 17.59
C GLY A 338 -15.90 -2.52 16.64
N THR A 339 -15.60 -2.33 15.36
CA THR A 339 -15.73 -3.35 14.30
C THR A 339 -14.35 -3.58 13.69
N VAL A 340 -13.63 -4.60 14.19
CA VAL A 340 -12.24 -4.87 13.82
C VAL A 340 -12.09 -6.28 13.27
N GLU A 341 -11.41 -6.41 12.13
CA GLU A 341 -10.95 -7.70 11.61
C GLU A 341 -9.54 -8.01 12.12
N TYR A 342 -9.36 -9.21 12.67
CA TYR A 342 -8.07 -9.77 13.07
C TYR A 342 -7.82 -11.05 12.28
N ALA A 343 -7.05 -10.96 11.21
CA ALA A 343 -6.84 -12.07 10.28
C ALA A 343 -5.37 -12.31 9.96
N TYR A 344 -4.97 -13.59 9.88
CA TYR A 344 -3.64 -13.99 9.39
C TYR A 344 -2.46 -13.37 10.15
N ASN A 345 -2.66 -12.99 11.41
CA ASN A 345 -1.58 -12.51 12.26
C ASN A 345 -0.84 -13.70 12.88
N LEU A 346 0.47 -13.58 13.04
CA LEU A 346 1.29 -14.55 13.77
C LEU A 346 1.62 -14.01 15.15
N PHE A 347 1.29 -14.78 16.19
CA PHE A 347 1.61 -14.47 17.58
C PHE A 347 2.62 -15.48 18.11
N TYR A 348 3.79 -15.00 18.55
CA TYR A 348 4.90 -15.83 19.02
C TYR A 348 5.55 -15.25 20.28
N ASP A 349 5.83 -16.13 21.26
CA ASP A 349 6.57 -15.78 22.49
C ASP A 349 5.95 -14.61 23.30
N CYS A 350 4.63 -14.63 23.47
CA CYS A 350 3.88 -13.64 24.25
C CYS A 350 4.08 -13.89 25.75
N ASN A 351 3.92 -12.85 26.58
CA ASN A 351 3.95 -12.86 28.05
C ASN A 351 3.87 -14.25 28.72
N GLY A 352 5.03 -14.77 29.13
CA GLY A 352 5.15 -16.10 29.75
C GLY A 352 5.39 -17.26 28.79
N GLY A 353 5.60 -16.97 27.50
CA GLY A 353 5.86 -17.92 26.42
C GLY A 353 4.61 -18.56 25.80
N ASP A 354 3.42 -18.01 26.03
CA ASP A 354 2.14 -18.57 25.59
C ASP A 354 1.27 -17.53 24.88
N CYS A 355 1.23 -17.61 23.55
CA CYS A 355 0.35 -16.84 22.68
C CYS A 355 -0.90 -17.62 22.27
N SER A 356 -1.34 -18.63 23.04
CA SER A 356 -2.50 -19.44 22.68
C SER A 356 -3.72 -18.59 22.31
N PRO A 357 -4.72 -19.14 21.60
CA PRO A 357 -5.89 -18.38 21.15
C PRO A 357 -6.64 -17.60 22.25
N SER A 358 -6.45 -17.95 23.53
CA SER A 358 -6.99 -17.22 24.68
C SER A 358 -6.12 -16.08 25.21
N ASN A 359 -4.84 -15.99 24.85
CA ASN A 359 -3.83 -15.13 25.49
C ASN A 359 -3.20 -14.08 24.56
N TRP A 360 -3.49 -14.09 23.26
CA TRP A 360 -2.97 -13.07 22.32
C TRP A 360 -3.54 -11.66 22.55
N LYS A 361 -4.64 -11.54 23.29
CA LYS A 361 -5.29 -10.27 23.59
C LYS A 361 -5.68 -10.12 25.06
N ILE A 362 -5.76 -8.87 25.50
CA ILE A 362 -6.43 -8.45 26.74
C ILE A 362 -7.58 -7.51 26.38
N GLY A 363 -8.71 -7.64 27.08
CA GLY A 363 -9.92 -6.85 26.83
C GLY A 363 -10.96 -7.59 25.99
N ASN A 364 -12.02 -6.89 25.58
CA ASN A 364 -13.16 -7.50 24.91
C ASN A 364 -13.24 -7.07 23.45
N LEU A 365 -13.46 -8.03 22.55
CA LEU A 365 -13.84 -7.73 21.18
C LEU A 365 -15.25 -7.11 21.13
N GLY A 366 -15.47 -6.23 20.17
CA GLY A 366 -16.78 -5.73 19.80
C GLY A 366 -17.64 -6.83 19.20
N ALA A 367 -18.96 -6.67 19.29
CA ALA A 367 -19.92 -7.67 18.81
C ALA A 367 -19.83 -7.92 17.29
N ASN A 368 -19.26 -6.96 16.55
CA ASN A 368 -19.08 -7.03 15.10
C ASN A 368 -17.62 -7.32 14.69
N SER A 369 -16.71 -7.42 15.66
CA SER A 369 -15.32 -7.76 15.38
C SER A 369 -15.19 -9.25 15.07
N ASN A 370 -14.25 -9.61 14.21
CA ASN A 370 -14.04 -10.97 13.75
C ASN A 370 -12.56 -11.37 13.89
N GLU A 371 -12.33 -12.56 14.43
CA GLU A 371 -11.00 -13.18 14.54
C GLU A 371 -11.00 -14.49 13.75
N HIS A 372 -10.08 -14.63 12.79
CA HIS A 372 -9.96 -15.87 12.02
C HIS A 372 -8.55 -16.05 11.45
N ASP A 373 -8.19 -17.30 11.16
CA ASP A 373 -6.97 -17.67 10.43
C ASP A 373 -5.65 -17.14 11.01
N ASN A 374 -5.64 -16.77 12.29
CA ASN A 374 -4.43 -16.35 13.00
C ASN A 374 -3.57 -17.57 13.38
N LEU A 375 -2.25 -17.37 13.40
CA LEU A 375 -1.25 -18.35 13.75
C LEU A 375 -0.77 -18.11 15.18
N PHE A 376 -0.74 -19.15 16.00
CA PHE A 376 -0.39 -19.05 17.41
C PHE A 376 0.78 -19.97 17.76
N ASP A 377 1.72 -19.45 18.54
CA ASP A 377 2.88 -20.17 19.07
C ASP A 377 3.77 -20.82 17.99
N LEU A 378 3.77 -20.26 16.78
CA LEU A 378 4.63 -20.69 15.69
C LEU A 378 5.79 -19.71 15.54
N ASN A 379 7.01 -20.24 15.55
CA ASN A 379 8.21 -19.41 15.38
C ASN A 379 8.21 -18.73 14.00
N PRO A 380 8.32 -17.39 13.91
CA PRO A 380 8.33 -16.68 12.63
C PRO A 380 9.58 -16.95 11.79
N LEU A 381 10.62 -17.59 12.34
CA LEU A 381 11.87 -17.92 11.67
C LEU A 381 12.57 -16.69 11.08
N PHE A 382 12.68 -15.62 11.88
CA PHE A 382 13.47 -14.45 11.53
C PHE A 382 14.93 -14.82 11.22
N ALA A 383 15.49 -14.19 10.18
CA ALA A 383 16.83 -14.48 9.69
C ALA A 383 17.93 -14.17 10.71
N ASN A 384 17.88 -13.00 11.35
CA ASN A 384 18.85 -12.61 12.39
C ASN A 384 18.27 -11.52 13.32
N PRO A 385 17.30 -11.87 14.18
CA PRO A 385 16.61 -10.91 15.04
C PRO A 385 17.55 -10.23 16.05
N ALA A 386 18.62 -10.90 16.49
CA ALA A 386 19.60 -10.33 17.41
C ALA A 386 20.34 -9.10 16.84
N ASN A 387 20.33 -8.93 15.52
CA ASN A 387 20.90 -7.78 14.82
C ASN A 387 19.83 -6.92 14.12
N GLY A 388 18.55 -7.06 14.48
CA GLY A 388 17.43 -6.30 13.89
C GLY A 388 17.02 -6.75 12.47
N ASP A 389 17.45 -7.94 12.01
CA ASP A 389 17.05 -8.48 10.71
C ASP A 389 15.86 -9.43 10.87
N TYR A 390 14.66 -8.85 10.72
CA TYR A 390 13.37 -9.53 10.85
C TYR A 390 12.83 -10.08 9.52
N ARG A 391 13.66 -10.18 8.48
CA ARG A 391 13.25 -10.89 7.26
C ARG A 391 12.96 -12.35 7.58
N LEU A 392 11.91 -12.90 6.99
CA LEU A 392 11.52 -14.28 7.18
C LEU A 392 12.46 -15.23 6.44
N SER A 393 12.89 -16.28 7.11
CA SER A 393 13.64 -17.37 6.49
C SER A 393 12.70 -18.30 5.72
N SER A 394 13.25 -19.06 4.77
CA SER A 394 12.50 -20.11 4.08
C SER A 394 11.87 -21.09 5.08
N GLY A 395 10.60 -21.43 4.87
CA GLY A 395 9.83 -22.30 5.75
C GLY A 395 9.18 -21.58 6.94
N SER A 396 9.27 -20.24 7.00
CA SER A 396 8.50 -19.47 7.98
C SER A 396 7.01 -19.76 7.83
N PRO A 397 6.28 -20.01 8.93
CA PRO A 397 4.84 -20.20 8.90
C PRO A 397 4.09 -18.91 8.54
N ALA A 398 4.72 -17.74 8.63
CA ALA A 398 4.15 -16.47 8.20
C ALA A 398 4.26 -16.23 6.68
N ILE A 399 5.07 -17.01 5.97
CA ILE A 399 5.09 -16.97 4.50
C ILE A 399 3.81 -17.66 4.01
N ASP A 400 3.07 -16.98 3.12
CA ASP A 400 1.82 -17.45 2.52
C ASP A 400 0.70 -17.77 3.51
N ALA A 401 0.81 -17.29 4.76
CA ALA A 401 -0.25 -17.35 5.75
C ALA A 401 -1.45 -16.51 5.27
N GLY A 402 -2.46 -17.18 4.73
CA GLY A 402 -3.65 -16.55 4.13
C GLY A 402 -3.79 -16.70 2.63
N ASP A 403 -2.85 -17.37 1.94
CA ASP A 403 -3.10 -17.83 0.58
C ASP A 403 -4.02 -19.06 0.61
N SER A 404 -5.28 -18.88 0.22
CA SER A 404 -6.27 -19.96 0.13
C SER A 404 -5.92 -21.05 -0.91
N ASN A 405 -4.92 -20.81 -1.75
CA ASN A 405 -4.40 -21.82 -2.69
C ASN A 405 -3.30 -22.71 -2.10
N HIS A 406 -2.77 -22.37 -0.92
CA HIS A 406 -1.83 -23.19 -0.17
C HIS A 406 -2.59 -24.18 0.73
N ILE A 407 -3.07 -25.27 0.15
CA ILE A 407 -3.47 -26.45 0.93
C ILE A 407 -2.17 -27.13 1.39
N ALA A 408 -1.86 -27.02 2.68
CA ALA A 408 -0.73 -27.69 3.32
C ALA A 408 -0.80 -29.22 3.24
#